data_AF-Q8VSZ4-F1
#
_entry.id   AF-Q8VSZ4-F1
#
_cell.length_a   1.000
_cell.length_b   1.000
_cell.length_c   1.000
_cell.angle_alpha   90.00
_cell.angle_beta   90.00
_cell.angle_gamma   90.00
#
_symmetry.space_group_name_H-M   'P 1'
#
loop_
_entity.id
_entity.type
_entity.pdbx_description
1 polymer ?
#
loop_
_entity_poly.entity_id
_entity_poly.type
_entity_poly.pdbx_seq_one_letter_code
_entity_poly.pdbx_strand_id
1 'polypeptide(L)' 'MKMMQIFDLLFKVISFIFEKIGFLAGYRTCNTYFDEPEVPKELFETYQK' A
#
# COMPACT_ATOMS: atom_id res chain seq x y z
N MET A 1 -22.88 24.88 -18.78
CA MET A 1 -22.26 24.03 -17.74
C MET A 1 -21.79 24.94 -16.62
N LYS A 2 -22.30 24.79 -15.38
CA LYS A 2 -21.95 25.69 -14.27
C LYS A 2 -20.52 25.40 -13.81
N MET A 3 -19.75 26.44 -13.49
CA MET A 3 -18.34 26.36 -13.06
C MET A 3 -18.11 25.31 -11.95
N MET A 4 -19.03 25.22 -10.99
CA MET A 4 -19.03 24.22 -9.91
C MET A 4 -18.97 22.76 -10.40
N GLN A 5 -19.67 22.44 -11.49
CA GLN A 5 -19.73 21.06 -12.02
C GLN A 5 -18.40 20.63 -12.67
N ILE A 6 -17.64 21.59 -13.21
CA ILE A 6 -16.31 21.34 -13.78
C ILE A 6 -15.31 21.01 -12.68
N PHE A 7 -15.37 21.76 -11.56
CA PHE A 7 -14.55 21.48 -10.40
C PHE A 7 -14.89 20.12 -9.77
N ASP A 8 -16.18 19.79 -9.62
CA ASP A 8 -16.62 18.49 -9.10
C ASP A 8 -16.10 17.32 -9.96
N LEU A 9 -16.10 17.49 -11.28
CA LEU A 9 -15.61 16.47 -12.21
C LEU A 9 -14.08 16.35 -12.14
N LEU A 10 -13.36 17.47 -12.04
CA LEU A 10 -11.90 17.48 -11.87
C LEU A 10 -11.49 16.75 -10.57
N PHE A 11 -12.13 17.08 -9.45
CA PHE A 11 -11.84 16.44 -8.17
C PHE A 11 -12.15 14.95 -8.20
N LYS A 12 -13.25 14.52 -8.85
CA LYS A 12 -13.55 13.10 -9.03
C LYS A 12 -12.45 12.36 -9.80
N VAL A 13 -11.90 12.95 -10.85
CA VAL A 13 -10.81 12.35 -11.64
C VAL A 13 -9.54 12.24 -10.80
N ILE A 14 -9.19 13.28 -10.04
CA ILE A 14 -8.02 13.28 -9.15
C ILE A 14 -8.18 12.20 -8.08
N SER A 15 -9.32 12.17 -7.38
CA SER A 15 -9.61 11.15 -6.36
C SER A 15 -9.51 9.73 -6.92
N PHE A 16 -10.04 9.49 -8.11
CA PHE A 16 -9.94 8.18 -8.77
C PHE A 16 -8.49 7.77 -9.03
N ILE A 17 -7.64 8.68 -9.50
CA ILE A 17 -6.22 8.41 -9.75
C ILE A 17 -5.49 8.07 -8.45
N PHE A 18 -5.68 8.88 -7.40
CA PHE A 18 -5.03 8.65 -6.11
C PHE A 18 -5.50 7.36 -5.42
N GLU A 19 -6.77 6.98 -5.59
CA GLU A 19 -7.30 5.69 -5.11
C GLU A 19 -6.57 4.51 -5.77
N LYS A 20 -6.36 4.56 -7.09
CA LYS A 20 -5.63 3.51 -7.81
C LYS A 20 -4.15 3.45 -7.44
N ILE A 21 -3.51 4.60 -7.25
CA ILE A 21 -2.11 4.67 -6.78
C ILE A 21 -2.00 4.11 -5.36
N GLY A 22 -2.90 4.48 -4.46
CA GLY A 22 -2.92 3.97 -3.09
C GLY A 22 -3.18 2.47 -3.02
N PHE A 23 -4.06 1.94 -3.86
CA PHE A 23 -4.30 0.51 -3.98
C PHE A 23 -3.05 -0.26 -4.45
N LEU A 24 -2.32 0.27 -5.44
CA LEU A 24 -1.07 -0.33 -5.92
C LEU A 24 0.06 -0.21 -4.90
N ALA A 25 0.17 0.93 -4.20
CA ALA A 25 1.17 1.15 -3.16
C ALA A 25 0.90 0.33 -1.88
N GLY A 26 -0.35 -0.04 -1.63
CA GLY A 26 -0.73 -0.97 -0.56
C GLY A 26 -0.39 -2.43 -0.87
N TYR A 27 0.00 -2.75 -2.10
CA TYR A 27 0.47 -4.08 -2.45
C TYR A 27 1.82 -4.33 -1.77
N ARG A 28 1.84 -5.23 -0.78
CA ARG A 28 3.08 -5.68 -0.16
C ARG A 28 3.86 -6.51 -1.18
N THR A 29 4.75 -5.86 -1.92
CA THR A 29 5.71 -6.51 -2.83
C THR A 29 6.64 -7.46 -2.06
N CYS A 30 6.85 -7.21 -0.77
CA CYS A 30 7.72 -7.97 0.11
C CYS A 30 7.08 -9.26 0.68
N ASN A 31 6.27 -9.96 -0.13
CA ASN A 31 5.61 -11.21 0.26
C ASN A 31 6.20 -12.41 -0.50
N THR A 32 7.41 -12.25 -1.04
CA THR A 32 8.12 -13.28 -1.78
C THR A 32 9.14 -13.98 -0.88
N TYR A 33 9.51 -15.21 -1.23
CA TYR A 33 10.44 -16.10 -0.53
C TYR A 33 11.83 -15.48 -0.21
N PHE A 34 12.11 -14.25 -0.63
CA PHE A 34 13.41 -13.60 -0.58
C PHE A 34 13.51 -12.37 0.34
N ASP A 35 12.43 -11.93 0.99
CA ASP A 35 12.43 -10.64 1.69
C ASP A 35 13.00 -10.64 3.11
N GLU A 36 13.02 -11.78 3.83
CA GLU A 36 13.83 -11.94 5.05
C GLU A 36 14.30 -13.40 5.15
N PRO A 37 15.57 -13.68 5.52
CA PRO A 37 15.91 -15.04 5.96
C PRO A 37 15.03 -15.35 7.17
N GLU A 38 14.23 -16.43 7.11
CA GLU A 38 13.47 -16.88 8.28
C GLU A 38 14.46 -17.04 9.44
N VAL A 39 14.28 -16.21 10.46
CA VAL A 39 15.19 -16.19 11.61
C VAL A 39 15.19 -17.61 12.20
N PRO A 40 16.37 -18.25 12.34
CA PRO A 40 16.45 -19.63 12.80
C PRO A 40 15.79 -19.75 14.18
N LYS A 41 15.00 -20.81 14.37
CA LYS A 41 14.17 -21.05 15.58
C LYS A 41 14.97 -20.91 16.88
N GLU A 42 16.24 -21.30 16.84
CA GLU A 42 17.21 -21.21 17.94
C GLU A 42 17.38 -19.78 18.49
N LEU A 43 17.28 -18.76 17.64
CA LEU A 43 17.34 -17.35 18.07
C LEU A 43 16.05 -16.90 18.75
N PHE A 44 14.88 -17.33 18.26
CA PHE A 44 13.60 -16.97 18.88
C PHE A 44 13.47 -17.51 20.32
N GLU A 45 13.96 -18.72 20.57
CA GLU A 45 13.95 -19.34 21.90
C GLU A 45 14.83 -18.60 22.93
N THR A 46 15.88 -17.91 22.47
CA THR A 46 16.80 -17.16 23.33
C THR A 46 16.23 -15.82 23.81
N TYR A 47 15.38 -15.17 23.01
CA TYR A 47 14.82 -13.84 23.32
C TYR A 47 13.43 -13.86 23.99
N GLN A 48 12.81 -15.04 24.16
CA GLN A 48 11.50 -15.19 24.83
C GLN A 48 11.60 -15.47 26.36
N LYS A 49 12.77 -15.33 26.98
CA LYS A 49 12.94 -15.47 28.44
C LYS A 49 12.72 -14.16 29.20
#